data_AF-A0A370B812-F1
#
_entry.id   AF-A0A370B812-F1
#
_cell.length_a   1.000
_cell.length_b   1.000
_cell.length_c   1.000
_cell.angle_alpha   90.00
_cell.angle_beta   90.00
_cell.angle_gamma   90.00
#
_symmetry.space_group_name_H-M   'P 1'
#
loop_
_entity.id
_entity.type
_entity.pdbx_description
1 polymer ?
#
loop_
_entity_poly.entity_id
_entity_poly.type
_entity_poly.pdbx_seq_one_letter_code
_entity_poly.pdbx_strand_id
1 'polypeptide(L)'
;MTRLSDAGVADPVETDGDPVNGHSMANTGKTVLRVRNDSTDTLTLTLVTPITVGGKAVEDTDAEIPAGTTRTFGSLPPALYGTSLAINAGADLKLLAFEP
;
A
#
# COMPACT_ATOMS: atom_id res chain seq x y z
N MET A 1 7.36 3.32 9.78
CA MET A 1 7.89 2.47 8.70
C MET A 1 9.11 1.74 9.22
N THR A 2 9.15 0.43 9.06
CA THR A 2 10.24 -0.41 9.59
C THR A 2 11.36 -0.53 8.56
N ARG A 3 12.61 -0.34 8.99
CA ARG A 3 13.80 -0.49 8.12
C ARG A 3 14.41 -1.86 8.31
N LEU A 4 14.75 -2.53 7.22
CA LEU A 4 15.44 -3.81 7.24
C LEU A 4 16.94 -3.61 7.52
N SER A 5 17.56 -4.58 8.20
CA SER A 5 19.01 -4.61 8.48
C SER A 5 19.54 -6.04 8.42
N ASP A 6 20.86 -6.19 8.32
CA ASP A 6 21.58 -7.46 8.36
C ASP A 6 21.39 -8.24 9.69
N ALA A 7 21.06 -7.53 10.77
CA ALA A 7 20.65 -8.14 12.04
C ALA A 7 19.27 -8.84 12.00
N GLY A 8 18.51 -8.70 10.91
CA GLY A 8 17.10 -9.09 10.84
C GLY A 8 16.22 -8.13 11.61
N VAL A 9 14.97 -7.96 11.16
CA VAL A 9 13.99 -7.07 11.80
C VAL A 9 12.64 -7.77 11.85
N ALA A 10 11.93 -7.62 12.96
CA ALA A 10 10.58 -8.12 13.09
C ALA A 10 9.64 -7.37 12.14
N ASP A 11 8.68 -8.07 11.55
CA ASP A 11 7.66 -7.43 10.72
C ASP A 11 6.93 -6.35 11.55
N PRO A 12 6.62 -5.18 10.95
CA PRO A 12 5.80 -4.18 11.61
C PRO A 12 4.44 -4.76 12.03
N VAL A 13 3.79 -4.11 12.98
CA VAL A 13 2.39 -4.45 13.32
C VAL A 13 1.50 -4.14 12.11
N GLU A 14 0.66 -5.12 11.75
CA GLU A 14 -0.37 -4.95 10.73
C GLU A 14 -1.34 -3.84 11.14
N THR A 15 -1.66 -2.96 10.20
CA THR A 15 -2.69 -1.94 10.38
C THR A 15 -3.88 -2.25 9.48
N ASP A 16 -5.08 -2.18 10.02
CA ASP A 16 -6.31 -2.35 9.24
C ASP A 16 -6.48 -1.21 8.24
N GLY A 17 -7.01 -1.53 7.05
CA GLY A 17 -7.47 -0.52 6.11
C GLY A 17 -8.57 0.35 6.71
N ASP A 18 -8.63 1.62 6.29
CA ASP A 18 -9.69 2.54 6.70
C ASP A 18 -10.49 2.98 5.47
N PRO A 19 -11.63 2.34 5.18
CA PRO A 19 -12.45 2.70 4.02
C PRO A 19 -13.20 4.03 4.18
N VAL A 20 -13.18 4.64 5.37
CA VAL A 20 -13.91 5.87 5.67
C VAL A 20 -13.00 7.08 5.55
N ASN A 21 -11.82 7.04 6.18
CA ASN A 21 -10.87 8.14 6.19
C ASN A 21 -9.72 7.97 5.18
N GLY A 22 -9.63 6.79 4.55
CA GLY A 22 -8.47 6.39 3.76
C GLY A 22 -7.27 6.04 4.64
N HIS A 23 -6.28 5.39 4.04
CA HIS A 23 -5.02 5.08 4.69
C HIS A 23 -3.88 5.80 3.98
N SER A 24 -2.86 6.25 4.72
CA SER A 24 -1.69 6.85 4.11
C SER A 24 -0.41 6.47 4.83
N MET A 25 0.68 6.42 4.07
CA MET A 25 1.98 6.04 4.60
C MET A 25 3.12 6.71 3.84
N ALA A 26 4.27 6.83 4.50
CA ALA A 26 5.46 7.42 3.89
C ALA A 26 5.96 6.57 2.70
N ASN A 27 6.21 7.24 1.57
CA ASN A 27 6.77 6.66 0.37
C ASN A 27 8.12 7.30 0.03
N THR A 28 9.19 6.53 0.20
CA THR A 28 10.56 6.97 -0.13
C THR A 28 10.99 6.55 -1.54
N GLY A 29 10.14 5.84 -2.29
CA GLY A 29 10.49 5.19 -3.54
C GLY A 29 11.16 3.83 -3.39
N LYS A 30 11.62 3.50 -2.18
CA LYS A 30 12.07 2.16 -1.78
C LYS A 30 11.06 1.45 -0.89
N THR A 31 9.98 2.14 -0.54
CA THR A 31 8.88 1.60 0.25
C THR A 31 8.29 0.36 -0.42
N VAL A 32 8.15 -0.70 0.39
CA VAL A 32 7.44 -1.91 0.06
C VAL A 32 6.17 -1.96 0.91
N LEU A 33 5.04 -2.09 0.22
CA LEU A 33 3.73 -2.29 0.82
C LEU A 33 3.36 -3.77 0.70
N ARG A 34 3.09 -4.43 1.83
CA ARG A 34 2.51 -5.78 1.86
C ARG A 34 1.08 -5.68 2.35
N VAL A 35 0.19 -6.35 1.65
CA VAL A 35 -1.25 -6.35 1.92
C VAL A 35 -1.74 -7.79 2.03
N ARG A 36 -2.39 -8.11 3.15
CA ARG A 36 -3.02 -9.41 3.39
C ARG A 36 -4.54 -9.22 3.45
N ASN A 37 -5.27 -10.07 2.73
CA ASN A 37 -6.72 -10.09 2.81
C ASN A 37 -7.17 -11.10 3.86
N ASP A 38 -7.79 -10.61 4.93
CA ASP A 38 -8.29 -11.40 6.06
C ASP A 38 -9.77 -11.77 5.91
N SER A 39 -10.42 -11.34 4.83
CA SER A 39 -11.81 -11.69 4.51
C SER A 39 -11.92 -13.03 3.76
N THR A 40 -13.16 -13.49 3.61
CA THR A 40 -13.52 -14.66 2.81
C THR A 40 -13.74 -14.36 1.33
N ASP A 41 -13.79 -13.07 0.96
CA ASP A 41 -14.07 -12.61 -0.41
C ASP A 41 -12.83 -11.98 -1.05
N THR A 42 -12.79 -11.88 -2.37
CA THR A 42 -11.76 -11.07 -3.05
C THR A 42 -12.06 -9.60 -2.80
N LEU A 43 -11.04 -8.86 -2.33
CA LEU A 43 -11.14 -7.42 -2.07
C LEU A 43 -10.22 -6.65 -3.02
N THR A 44 -10.61 -5.43 -3.37
CA THR A 44 -9.78 -4.53 -4.18
C THR A 44 -9.04 -3.56 -3.29
N LEU A 45 -7.74 -3.44 -3.54
CA LEU A 45 -6.87 -2.39 -3.02
C LEU A 45 -6.66 -1.35 -4.11
N THR A 46 -6.79 -0.07 -3.78
CA THR A 46 -6.48 1.03 -4.72
C THR A 46 -5.31 1.85 -4.19
N LEU A 47 -4.27 1.98 -4.99
CA LEU A 47 -3.14 2.89 -4.76
C LEU A 47 -3.37 4.18 -5.52
N VAL A 48 -3.50 5.29 -4.79
CA VAL A 48 -3.87 6.59 -5.38
C VAL A 48 -2.69 7.21 -6.09
N THR A 49 -2.92 7.71 -7.30
CA THR A 49 -1.94 8.39 -8.15
C THR A 49 -2.26 9.89 -8.22
N PRO A 50 -1.68 10.73 -7.34
CA PRO A 50 -2.07 12.15 -7.25
C PRO A 50 -1.58 13.01 -8.42
N ILE A 51 -0.86 12.43 -9.38
CA ILE A 51 -0.19 13.20 -10.42
C ILE A 51 -1.12 13.53 -11.58
N THR A 52 -0.80 14.64 -12.25
CA THR A 52 -1.44 15.02 -13.50
C THR A 52 -0.41 15.16 -14.60
N VAL A 53 -0.72 14.68 -15.80
CA VAL A 53 0.09 14.84 -17.00
C VAL A 53 -0.69 15.67 -18.01
N GLY A 54 -0.18 16.86 -18.35
CA GLY A 54 -0.88 17.77 -19.26
C GLY A 54 -2.26 18.22 -18.77
N GLY A 55 -2.43 18.35 -17.45
CA GLY A 55 -3.71 18.72 -16.82
C GLY A 55 -4.74 17.58 -16.73
N LYS A 56 -4.36 16.35 -17.09
CA LYS A 56 -5.20 15.15 -16.94
C LYS A 56 -4.70 14.33 -15.76
N ALA A 57 -5.60 13.90 -14.89
CA ALA A 57 -5.27 12.98 -13.80
C ALA A 57 -4.83 11.63 -14.37
N VAL A 58 -3.80 11.05 -13.76
CA VAL A 58 -3.43 9.64 -13.99
C VAL A 58 -4.43 8.77 -13.24
N GLU A 59 -4.72 7.60 -13.79
CA GLU A 59 -5.64 6.64 -13.18
C GLU A 59 -4.96 5.92 -12.01
N ASP A 60 -5.73 5.72 -10.93
CA ASP A 60 -5.28 4.99 -9.76
C ASP A 60 -4.98 3.53 -10.09
N THR A 61 -4.08 2.93 -9.31
CA THR A 61 -3.71 1.53 -9.52
C THR A 61 -4.57 0.64 -8.65
N ASP A 62 -5.51 -0.07 -9.28
CA ASP A 62 -6.33 -1.09 -8.64
C ASP A 62 -5.65 -2.46 -8.66
N ALA A 63 -5.74 -3.17 -7.55
CA ALA A 63 -5.22 -4.52 -7.40
C ALA A 63 -6.19 -5.39 -6.61
N GLU A 64 -6.65 -6.48 -7.23
CA GLU A 64 -7.43 -7.50 -6.54
C GLU A 64 -6.53 -8.30 -5.60
N ILE A 65 -6.97 -8.47 -4.35
CA ILE A 65 -6.33 -9.31 -3.34
C ILE A 65 -7.30 -10.46 -3.06
N PRO A 66 -7.08 -11.66 -3.61
CA PRO A 66 -7.94 -12.82 -3.33
C PRO A 66 -8.03 -13.14 -1.83
N ALA A 67 -9.14 -13.74 -1.41
CA ALA A 67 -9.39 -14.14 -0.02
C ALA A 67 -8.23 -14.96 0.56
N GLY A 68 -7.81 -14.63 1.78
CA GLY A 68 -6.72 -15.33 2.49
C GLY A 68 -5.33 -15.18 1.87
N THR A 69 -5.15 -14.36 0.83
CA THR A 69 -3.86 -14.18 0.16
C THR A 69 -3.14 -12.93 0.62
N THR A 70 -1.82 -12.94 0.42
CA THR A 70 -0.96 -11.77 0.63
C THR A 70 -0.35 -11.34 -0.70
N ARG A 71 -0.43 -10.05 -1.02
CA ARG A 71 0.30 -9.44 -2.14
C ARG A 71 1.30 -8.42 -1.63
N THR A 72 2.41 -8.29 -2.33
CA THR A 72 3.47 -7.32 -2.01
C THR A 72 3.71 -6.44 -3.21
N PHE A 73 3.72 -5.13 -2.98
CA PHE A 73 3.92 -4.07 -3.95
C PHE A 73 5.22 -3.35 -3.59
N GLY A 74 6.20 -3.44 -4.49
CA GLY A 74 7.46 -2.71 -4.37
C GLY A 74 7.60 -1.68 -5.49
N SER A 75 8.69 -0.90 -5.43
CA SER A 75 9.05 0.07 -6.46
C SER A 75 7.94 1.09 -6.73
N LEU A 76 7.45 1.75 -5.67
CA LEU A 76 6.39 2.77 -5.73
C LEU A 76 7.02 4.15 -5.99
N PRO A 77 7.16 4.62 -7.24
CA PRO A 77 7.95 5.81 -7.52
C PRO A 77 7.24 7.04 -6.91
N PRO A 78 7.93 7.88 -6.11
CA PRO A 78 7.29 9.06 -5.51
C PRO A 78 6.82 10.06 -6.57
N ALA A 79 7.42 10.02 -7.76
CA ALA A 79 6.99 10.78 -8.92
C ALA A 79 5.62 10.36 -9.48
N LEU A 80 5.08 9.19 -9.08
CA LEU A 80 3.77 8.69 -9.48
C LEU A 80 2.78 8.63 -8.31
N TYR A 81 3.23 8.12 -7.17
CA TYR A 81 2.38 7.89 -5.98
C TYR A 81 2.53 8.96 -4.89
N GLY A 82 3.36 9.98 -5.12
CA GLY A 82 3.70 10.97 -4.11
C GLY A 82 4.65 10.44 -3.03
N THR A 83 5.13 11.36 -2.18
CA THR A 83 5.95 11.04 -0.98
C THR A 83 5.10 10.55 0.20
N SER A 84 3.79 10.78 0.13
CA SER A 84 2.78 10.19 1.01
C SER A 84 1.88 9.33 0.12
N LEU A 85 2.08 8.02 0.16
CA LEU A 85 1.26 7.06 -0.57
C LEU A 85 -0.12 7.02 0.08
N ALA A 86 -1.14 7.42 -0.66
CA ALA A 86 -2.53 7.24 -0.26
C ALA A 86 -3.05 5.90 -0.78
N ILE A 87 -3.74 5.18 0.10
CA ILE A 87 -4.23 3.83 -0.10
C ILE A 87 -5.70 3.83 0.27
N ASN A 88 -6.55 3.35 -0.64
CA ASN A 88 -7.93 3.03 -0.33
C ASN A 88 -8.05 1.51 -0.20
N ALA A 89 -8.47 1.07 0.99
CA ALA A 89 -8.51 -0.32 1.39
C ALA A 89 -9.66 -0.52 2.38
N GLY A 90 -10.40 -1.63 2.25
CA GLY A 90 -11.36 -2.07 3.25
C GLY A 90 -10.70 -2.49 4.57
N ALA A 91 -11.47 -2.54 5.67
CA ALA A 91 -10.96 -2.88 7.00
C ALA A 91 -10.38 -4.30 7.13
N ASP A 92 -10.81 -5.21 6.24
CA ASP A 92 -10.32 -6.58 6.19
C ASP A 92 -8.99 -6.73 5.42
N LEU A 93 -8.51 -5.65 4.79
CA LEU A 93 -7.16 -5.60 4.24
C LEU A 93 -6.17 -5.13 5.30
N LYS A 94 -5.20 -5.98 5.62
CA LYS A 94 -4.14 -5.72 6.59
C LYS A 94 -2.91 -5.19 5.87
N LEU A 95 -2.49 -3.99 6.24
CA LEU A 95 -1.44 -3.22 5.58
C LEU A 95 -0.15 -3.24 6.41
N LEU A 96 0.97 -3.46 5.71
CA LEU A 96 2.32 -3.52 6.27
C LEU A 96 3.29 -2.75 5.38
N ALA A 97 4.18 -2.00 6.02
CA ALA A 97 5.09 -1.08 5.34
C ALA A 97 6.53 -1.24 5.82
N PHE A 98 7.44 -1.58 4.91
CA PHE A 98 8.86 -1.71 5.22
C PHE A 98 9.77 -1.14 4.13
N GLU A 99 10.99 -0.76 4.52
CA GLU A 99 12.05 -0.27 3.65
C GLU A 99 13.23 -1.24 3.67
N PRO A 100 13.79 -1.63 2.52
CA PRO A 100 15.09 -2.28 2.45
C PRO A 100 16.25 -1.31 2.73
#